data_AF-A0AAV4JDA3-F1
#
_entry.id   AF-A0AAV4JDA3-F1
#
_cell.length_a   1.000
_cell.length_b   1.000
_cell.length_c   1.000
_cell.angle_alpha   90.00
_cell.angle_beta   90.00
_cell.angle_gamma   90.00
#
_symmetry.space_group_name_H-M   'P 1'
#
loop_
_entity.id
_entity.type
_entity.pdbx_description
1 polymer ?
#
loop_
_entity_poly.entity_id
_entity_poly.type
_entity_poly.pdbx_seq_one_letter_code
_entity_poly.pdbx_strand_id
1 'polypeptide(L)'
;MSYAETVPLRKIDTEAVAEALVDIYSRLGVPAKHFHRSQDVLKNFHPRIPRNLKIGRWRLESDIDPTNYTLTPLKVAKTGGRGPDGRIWVHKIGGGDKVLYRMRDVKREGPKEGEPLVERVNAVIQDETRSAHLAVVAGGDNKRYIVASENMKPGDLIRTSGKVSAMPVRASEGDAHPVGSLPIGTLVHCIERFPGEGATVALAAGTFGVYLRRIGDKCVIRMPSKREMVVSHECMVTVGRVSNIDHHKTKKMTKAGDNRRRGKRPCSGWWQRKTGYHGRKIRPMRPPIVYEKPLVEKAEVFAYTL
;
A
#
# COMPACT_ATOMS: atom_id res chain seq x y z
N MET A 1 -2.92 -7.84 -65.09
CA MET A 1 -3.63 -7.92 -63.80
C MET A 1 -2.92 -8.92 -62.92
N SER A 2 -2.51 -8.44 -61.76
CA SER A 2 -1.78 -9.08 -60.68
C SER A 2 -2.62 -10.11 -59.91
N TYR A 3 -2.00 -11.15 -59.33
CA TYR A 3 -1.66 -11.20 -57.89
C TYR A 3 -1.17 -12.60 -57.45
N ALA A 4 -0.11 -12.56 -56.64
CA ALA A 4 0.19 -13.39 -55.48
C ALA A 4 0.47 -14.89 -55.65
N GLU A 5 1.73 -15.22 -55.90
CA GLU A 5 2.33 -16.48 -55.44
C GLU A 5 2.92 -16.30 -54.03
N THR A 6 2.63 -17.24 -53.16
CA THR A 6 3.02 -17.33 -51.76
C THR A 6 4.52 -17.64 -51.59
N VAL A 7 5.25 -16.80 -50.84
CA VAL A 7 6.59 -17.12 -50.33
C VAL A 7 6.47 -17.78 -48.95
N PRO A 8 7.13 -18.92 -48.70
CA PRO A 8 7.09 -19.57 -47.39
C PRO A 8 7.90 -18.75 -46.38
N LEU A 9 7.25 -18.34 -45.28
CA LEU A 9 7.95 -17.70 -44.15
C LEU A 9 8.91 -18.72 -43.52
N ARG A 10 10.20 -18.38 -43.52
CA ARG A 10 11.24 -19.10 -42.78
C ARG A 10 10.80 -19.25 -41.33
N LYS A 11 10.85 -20.47 -40.79
CA LYS A 11 10.79 -20.69 -39.33
C LYS A 11 11.94 -19.90 -38.72
N ILE A 12 11.58 -18.87 -37.98
CA ILE A 12 12.51 -18.13 -37.14
C ILE A 12 12.63 -18.96 -35.87
N ASP A 13 13.83 -19.46 -35.57
CA ASP A 13 14.11 -20.15 -34.32
C ASP A 13 13.88 -19.15 -33.18
N THR A 14 12.78 -19.32 -32.46
CA THR A 14 12.30 -18.40 -31.43
C THR A 14 13.25 -18.33 -30.22
N GLU A 15 14.12 -19.34 -30.07
CA GLU A 15 15.15 -19.38 -29.02
C GLU A 15 16.35 -18.47 -29.35
N ALA A 16 16.77 -18.39 -30.62
CA ALA A 16 17.87 -17.51 -31.05
C ALA A 16 17.50 -16.01 -30.98
N VAL A 17 16.22 -15.67 -31.19
CA VAL A 17 15.72 -14.29 -31.05
C VAL A 17 15.60 -13.89 -29.57
N ALA A 18 15.29 -14.84 -28.69
CA ALA A 18 15.24 -14.59 -27.25
C ALA A 18 16.64 -14.36 -26.66
N GLU A 19 17.66 -15.13 -27.09
CA GLU A 19 19.05 -14.92 -26.65
C GLU A 19 19.64 -13.61 -27.19
N ALA A 20 19.33 -13.23 -28.43
CA ALA A 20 19.77 -11.96 -29.00
C ALA A 20 19.14 -10.73 -28.33
N LEU A 21 17.89 -10.84 -27.84
CA LEU A 21 17.24 -9.76 -27.08
C LEU A 21 17.82 -9.61 -25.66
N VAL A 22 18.20 -10.72 -25.03
CA VAL A 22 18.83 -10.70 -23.69
C VAL A 22 20.21 -10.01 -23.72
N ASP A 23 20.99 -10.15 -24.80
CA ASP A 23 22.29 -9.49 -24.93
C ASP A 23 22.18 -7.97 -25.22
N ILE A 24 21.14 -7.52 -25.93
CA ILE A 24 20.91 -6.09 -26.22
C ILE A 24 20.46 -5.33 -24.96
N TYR A 25 19.63 -5.92 -24.11
CA TYR A 25 19.15 -5.29 -22.87
C TYR A 25 20.19 -5.28 -21.73
N SER A 26 21.28 -6.05 -21.85
CA SER A 26 22.38 -6.02 -20.86
C SER A 26 23.36 -4.86 -21.06
N ARG A 27 23.40 -4.27 -22.28
CA ARG A 27 24.36 -3.21 -22.66
C ARG A 27 23.82 -1.79 -22.52
N LEU A 28 22.51 -1.59 -22.39
CA LEU A 28 21.89 -0.28 -22.17
C LEU A 28 21.55 -0.11 -20.69
N GLY A 29 22.51 0.40 -19.92
CA GLY A 29 22.39 0.70 -18.49
C GLY A 29 21.35 1.78 -18.16
N VAL A 30 20.07 1.42 -18.19
CA VAL A 30 18.96 2.24 -17.70
C VAL A 30 18.15 1.43 -16.68
N PRO A 31 18.20 1.76 -15.37
CA PRO A 31 17.40 1.05 -14.39
C PRO A 31 15.91 1.39 -14.56
N ALA A 32 15.10 0.38 -14.83
CA ALA A 32 13.65 0.48 -14.78
C ALA A 32 13.23 1.03 -13.40
N LYS A 33 12.53 2.17 -13.44
CA LYS A 33 12.04 2.89 -12.26
C LYS A 33 11.20 1.95 -11.39
N HIS A 34 11.50 1.96 -10.10
CA HIS A 34 11.01 1.05 -9.08
C HIS A 34 9.54 1.32 -8.69
N PHE A 35 8.61 1.01 -9.59
CA PHE A 35 7.19 0.91 -9.23
C PHE A 35 6.86 -0.57 -8.91
N HIS A 36 6.37 -0.80 -7.69
CA HIS A 36 5.87 -2.09 -7.20
C HIS A 36 6.87 -3.25 -7.04
N ARG A 37 7.78 -3.13 -6.05
CA ARG A 37 8.23 -4.32 -5.31
C ARG A 37 7.21 -4.67 -4.20
N SER A 38 6.23 -5.47 -4.58
CA SER A 38 5.75 -6.55 -3.72
C SER A 38 5.65 -7.83 -4.56
N GLN A 39 6.76 -8.21 -5.19
CA GLN A 39 7.00 -9.59 -5.59
C GLN A 39 7.45 -10.39 -4.35
N ASP A 40 6.59 -10.47 -3.33
CA ASP A 40 6.73 -11.49 -2.30
C ASP A 40 5.69 -12.58 -2.56
N VAL A 41 6.06 -13.43 -3.53
CA VAL A 41 5.93 -14.89 -3.49
C VAL A 41 4.53 -15.45 -3.12
N LEU A 42 3.70 -15.64 -4.15
CA LEU A 42 2.69 -16.72 -4.20
C LEU A 42 3.24 -17.90 -5.04
N LYS A 43 4.39 -18.45 -4.68
CA LYS A 43 4.84 -19.79 -5.14
C LYS A 43 5.60 -20.48 -4.00
N ASN A 44 5.03 -21.59 -3.53
CA ASN A 44 5.58 -22.63 -2.65
C ASN A 44 6.13 -22.19 -1.28
N PHE A 45 5.44 -22.57 -0.19
CA PHE A 45 6.01 -22.52 1.16
C PHE A 45 5.81 -23.83 1.95
N HIS A 46 6.92 -24.27 2.54
CA HIS A 46 7.13 -25.40 3.44
C HIS A 46 6.29 -25.32 4.76
N PRO A 47 5.94 -26.44 5.43
CA PRO A 47 4.82 -26.53 6.40
C PRO A 47 5.04 -25.96 7.82
N ARG A 48 5.92 -24.97 8.04
CA ARG A 48 5.99 -24.23 9.32
C ARG A 48 5.78 -22.74 9.08
N ILE A 49 4.52 -22.33 9.14
CA ILE A 49 4.08 -20.96 8.84
C ILE A 49 4.49 -20.02 10.01
N PRO A 50 5.20 -18.92 9.76
CA PRO A 50 5.44 -17.89 10.77
C PRO A 50 4.13 -17.16 11.12
N ARG A 51 3.91 -16.87 12.41
CA ARG A 51 2.72 -16.19 12.98
C ARG A 51 2.39 -14.81 12.38
N ASN A 52 3.23 -14.29 11.49
CA ASN A 52 3.15 -12.93 10.94
C ASN A 52 2.74 -12.85 9.45
N LEU A 53 2.39 -13.97 8.80
CA LEU A 53 1.96 -13.92 7.40
C LEU A 53 0.59 -13.24 7.27
N LYS A 54 0.54 -12.08 6.61
CA LYS A 54 -0.72 -11.39 6.27
C LYS A 54 -1.32 -12.06 5.04
N ILE A 55 -2.35 -12.88 5.22
CA ILE A 55 -3.13 -13.39 4.08
C ILE A 55 -3.95 -12.24 3.50
N GLY A 56 -3.80 -11.99 2.21
CA GLY A 56 -4.69 -11.10 1.48
C GLY A 56 -6.14 -11.58 1.59
N ARG A 57 -7.07 -10.67 1.87
CA ARG A 57 -8.52 -10.98 1.84
C ARG A 57 -9.00 -11.35 0.43
N TRP A 58 -8.22 -10.92 -0.56
CA TRP A 58 -8.51 -11.00 -1.97
C TRP A 58 -7.33 -11.64 -2.71
N ARG A 59 -7.62 -12.38 -3.76
CA ARG A 59 -6.67 -12.88 -4.77
C ARG A 59 -7.08 -12.26 -6.11
N LEU A 60 -6.12 -11.88 -6.95
CA LEU A 60 -6.44 -11.44 -8.31
C LEU A 60 -6.94 -12.63 -9.13
N GLU A 61 -8.01 -12.46 -9.92
CA GLU A 61 -8.69 -13.52 -10.70
C GLU A 61 -7.95 -13.95 -11.98
N SER A 62 -6.68 -13.58 -12.16
CA SER A 62 -5.79 -13.74 -13.34
C SER A 62 -6.04 -12.78 -14.54
N ASP A 63 -4.96 -12.60 -15.33
CA ASP A 63 -4.71 -11.69 -16.47
C ASP A 63 -4.55 -10.20 -16.19
N ILE A 64 -4.07 -9.83 -14.99
CA ILE A 64 -3.66 -8.45 -14.72
C ILE A 64 -2.16 -8.48 -14.43
N ASP A 65 -1.39 -7.82 -15.29
CA ASP A 65 0.04 -7.63 -15.06
C ASP A 65 0.22 -6.72 -13.83
N PRO A 66 0.73 -7.24 -12.70
CA PRO A 66 0.83 -6.47 -11.46
C PRO A 66 1.88 -5.36 -11.55
N THR A 67 2.70 -5.35 -12.61
CA THR A 67 3.72 -4.34 -12.83
C THR A 67 3.14 -3.02 -13.35
N ASN A 68 2.00 -3.08 -14.06
CA ASN A 68 1.41 -1.92 -14.71
C ASN A 68 0.30 -1.30 -13.84
N TYR A 69 0.42 -0.01 -13.55
CA TYR A 69 -0.60 0.73 -12.82
C TYR A 69 -1.80 1.01 -13.72
N THR A 70 -3.02 0.78 -13.23
CA THR A 70 -4.24 1.09 -13.99
C THR A 70 -5.31 1.73 -13.10
N LEU A 71 -6.06 2.68 -13.66
CA LEU A 71 -7.21 3.33 -13.00
C LEU A 71 -8.50 2.50 -13.09
N THR A 72 -8.53 1.50 -13.98
CA THR A 72 -9.71 0.64 -14.12
C THR A 72 -9.87 -0.20 -12.85
N PRO A 73 -11.07 -0.23 -12.25
CA PRO A 73 -11.32 -1.11 -11.11
C PRO A 73 -11.15 -2.58 -11.52
N LEU A 74 -10.34 -3.30 -10.76
CA LEU A 74 -9.95 -4.68 -11.03
C LEU A 74 -10.91 -5.67 -10.38
N LYS A 75 -11.21 -6.76 -11.07
CA LYS A 75 -11.96 -7.88 -10.50
C LYS A 75 -11.05 -8.67 -9.56
N VAL A 76 -11.54 -8.94 -8.36
CA VAL A 76 -10.82 -9.70 -7.34
C VAL A 76 -11.64 -10.85 -6.78
N ALA A 77 -11.01 -12.02 -6.69
CA ALA A 77 -11.55 -13.19 -6.03
C ALA A 77 -11.39 -13.06 -4.52
N LYS A 78 -12.35 -13.63 -3.80
CA LYS A 78 -12.30 -13.70 -2.32
C LYS A 78 -11.56 -14.96 -1.90
N THR A 79 -10.64 -14.85 -0.94
CA THR A 79 -9.93 -16.04 -0.43
C THR A 79 -10.78 -16.90 0.49
N GLY A 80 -11.83 -16.34 1.11
CA GLY A 80 -12.68 -17.06 2.07
C GLY A 80 -11.93 -17.51 3.33
N GLY A 81 -10.77 -16.91 3.62
CA GLY A 81 -9.90 -17.30 4.74
C GLY A 81 -9.04 -18.53 4.49
N ARG A 82 -8.97 -19.00 3.23
CA ARG A 82 -8.14 -20.14 2.83
C ARG A 82 -6.74 -19.70 2.43
N GLY A 83 -5.73 -20.51 2.78
CA GLY A 83 -4.35 -20.34 2.36
C GLY A 83 -4.08 -20.88 0.94
N PRO A 84 -2.83 -20.78 0.46
CA PRO A 84 -2.41 -21.36 -0.81
C PRO A 84 -2.58 -22.89 -0.88
N ASP A 85 -2.51 -23.55 0.27
CA ASP A 85 -2.77 -24.98 0.49
C ASP A 85 -4.26 -25.37 0.44
N GLY A 86 -5.15 -24.39 0.26
CA GLY A 86 -6.60 -24.60 0.23
C GLY A 86 -7.25 -24.83 1.61
N ARG A 87 -6.46 -24.88 2.70
CA ARG A 87 -6.96 -25.06 4.06
C ARG A 87 -7.37 -23.72 4.66
N ILE A 88 -8.26 -23.75 5.66
CA ILE A 88 -8.68 -22.53 6.36
C ILE A 88 -7.56 -22.09 7.31
N TRP A 89 -6.95 -20.94 7.05
CA TRP A 89 -5.95 -20.33 7.94
C TRP A 89 -6.59 -19.27 8.84
N VAL A 90 -7.57 -18.54 8.32
CA VAL A 90 -8.29 -17.50 9.06
C VAL A 90 -9.76 -17.82 9.05
N HIS A 91 -10.29 -18.18 10.22
CA HIS A 91 -11.71 -18.44 10.38
C HIS A 91 -12.55 -17.16 10.21
N LYS A 92 -13.85 -17.36 10.00
CA LYS A 92 -14.87 -16.30 9.97
C LYS A 92 -14.83 -15.37 8.75
N ILE A 93 -14.06 -15.70 7.71
CA ILE A 93 -14.05 -14.98 6.43
C ILE A 93 -14.83 -15.80 5.40
N GLY A 94 -15.66 -15.15 4.58
CA GLY A 94 -16.35 -15.80 3.46
C GLY A 94 -17.68 -15.14 3.10
N GLY A 95 -18.11 -15.33 1.86
CA GLY A 95 -19.29 -14.67 1.29
C GLY A 95 -19.09 -13.16 1.10
N GLY A 96 -20.17 -12.41 1.32
CA GLY A 96 -20.24 -10.96 1.15
C GLY A 96 -20.38 -10.51 -0.30
N ASP A 97 -20.51 -9.20 -0.48
CA ASP A 97 -20.83 -8.60 -1.78
C ASP A 97 -19.59 -8.55 -2.68
N LYS A 98 -19.76 -8.78 -3.98
CA LYS A 98 -18.64 -8.70 -4.94
C LYS A 98 -18.12 -7.26 -4.93
N VAL A 99 -16.79 -7.10 -4.88
CA VAL A 99 -16.14 -5.79 -4.83
C VAL A 99 -15.10 -5.71 -5.93
N LEU A 100 -14.89 -4.49 -6.42
CA LEU A 100 -13.81 -4.18 -7.36
C LEU A 100 -12.65 -3.55 -6.59
N TYR A 101 -11.43 -3.96 -6.91
CA TYR A 101 -10.23 -3.41 -6.29
C TYR A 101 -9.71 -2.24 -7.10
N ARG A 102 -9.52 -1.10 -6.44
CA ARG A 102 -8.84 0.06 -7.01
C ARG A 102 -7.39 0.07 -6.55
N MET A 103 -6.47 -0.06 -7.51
CA MET A 103 -5.05 0.13 -7.28
C MET A 103 -4.84 1.54 -6.74
N ARG A 104 -4.20 1.65 -5.59
CA ARG A 104 -3.90 2.95 -4.99
C ARG A 104 -2.41 3.12 -4.95
N ASP A 105 -1.97 4.30 -5.34
CA ASP A 105 -0.61 4.72 -5.14
C ASP A 105 -0.36 5.02 -3.66
N VAL A 106 0.57 4.27 -3.11
CA VAL A 106 0.99 4.30 -1.71
C VAL A 106 2.33 5.04 -1.58
N LYS A 107 3.04 5.25 -2.69
CA LYS A 107 4.34 5.92 -2.76
C LYS A 107 4.15 7.29 -3.38
N ARG A 108 4.05 8.33 -2.55
CA ARG A 108 4.04 9.70 -3.04
C ARG A 108 5.46 10.17 -3.28
N GLU A 109 6.01 9.77 -4.42
CA GLU A 109 7.33 10.23 -4.86
C GLU A 109 7.22 11.62 -5.46
N GLY A 110 8.06 12.54 -4.95
CA GLY A 110 8.19 13.89 -5.47
C GLY A 110 9.64 14.17 -5.86
N PRO A 111 9.88 15.23 -6.65
CA PRO A 111 11.23 15.65 -7.01
C PRO A 111 12.04 15.97 -5.75
N LYS A 112 13.29 15.48 -5.71
CA LYS A 112 14.26 15.76 -4.63
C LYS A 112 14.91 17.14 -4.79
N GLU A 113 15.00 17.60 -6.02
CA GLU A 113 15.53 18.90 -6.42
C GLU A 113 14.49 19.61 -7.30
N GLY A 114 14.36 20.93 -7.14
CA GLY A 114 13.39 21.74 -7.89
C GLY A 114 12.04 21.93 -7.20
N GLU A 115 11.06 22.35 -8.00
CA GLU A 115 9.70 22.68 -7.56
C GLU A 115 8.90 21.41 -7.19
N PRO A 116 7.99 21.47 -6.21
CA PRO A 116 7.15 20.33 -5.85
C PRO A 116 6.23 19.93 -7.00
N LEU A 117 5.99 18.62 -7.15
CA LEU A 117 5.00 18.11 -8.08
C LEU A 117 3.61 18.55 -7.62
N VAL A 118 2.91 19.31 -8.45
CA VAL A 118 1.54 19.76 -8.20
C VAL A 118 0.56 18.85 -8.95
N GLU A 119 -0.42 18.32 -8.22
CA GLU A 119 -1.50 17.51 -8.79
C GLU A 119 -2.85 18.14 -8.43
N ARG A 120 -3.83 18.01 -9.33
CA ARG A 120 -5.21 18.44 -9.07
C ARG A 120 -6.05 17.26 -8.62
N VAL A 121 -6.87 17.47 -7.59
CA VAL A 121 -7.87 16.50 -7.15
C VAL A 121 -9.06 16.59 -8.09
N ASN A 122 -9.36 15.50 -8.80
CA ASN A 122 -10.48 15.46 -9.74
C ASN A 122 -11.77 15.04 -9.04
N ALA A 123 -11.71 14.04 -8.16
CA ALA A 123 -12.87 13.52 -7.45
C ALA A 123 -12.46 12.80 -6.16
N VAL A 124 -13.33 12.80 -5.16
CA VAL A 124 -13.18 11.97 -3.96
C VAL A 124 -14.29 10.91 -3.99
N ILE A 125 -13.88 9.65 -4.02
CA ILE A 125 -14.75 8.49 -4.18
C ILE A 125 -14.76 7.62 -2.92
N GLN A 126 -15.91 7.01 -2.66
CA GLN A 126 -16.00 5.96 -1.66
C GLN A 126 -15.42 4.65 -2.20
N ASP A 127 -14.56 4.01 -1.41
CA ASP A 127 -13.99 2.71 -1.75
C ASP A 127 -14.62 1.60 -0.90
N GLU A 128 -14.86 0.44 -1.50
CA GLU A 128 -15.49 -0.71 -0.85
C GLU A 128 -14.46 -1.64 -0.19
N THR A 129 -13.20 -1.60 -0.65
CA THR A 129 -12.14 -2.50 -0.19
C THR A 129 -11.48 -2.04 1.11
N ARG A 130 -11.58 -0.73 1.41
CA ARG A 130 -10.99 -0.09 2.60
C ARG A 130 -12.01 0.81 3.29
N SER A 131 -11.67 1.29 4.48
CA SER A 131 -12.53 2.20 5.24
C SER A 131 -12.44 3.66 4.77
N ALA A 132 -11.25 4.08 4.32
CA ALA A 132 -10.97 5.44 3.89
C ALA A 132 -11.51 5.70 2.47
N HIS A 133 -11.78 6.97 2.16
CA HIS A 133 -12.09 7.39 0.80
C HIS A 133 -10.81 7.48 -0.05
N LEU A 134 -10.97 7.42 -1.36
CA LEU A 134 -9.88 7.62 -2.31
C LEU A 134 -10.09 8.90 -3.08
N ALA A 135 -9.01 9.64 -3.30
CA ALA A 135 -9.02 10.75 -4.23
C ALA A 135 -8.43 10.31 -5.56
N VAL A 136 -9.11 10.67 -6.64
CA VAL A 136 -8.57 10.62 -8.01
C VAL A 136 -7.81 11.90 -8.21
N VAL A 137 -6.51 11.79 -8.46
CA VAL A 137 -5.63 12.95 -8.68
C VAL A 137 -5.00 12.85 -10.06
N ALA A 138 -4.80 14.02 -10.69
CA ALA A 138 -4.21 14.15 -12.00
C ALA A 138 -3.06 15.16 -11.95
N GLY A 139 -1.90 14.80 -12.48
CA GLY A 139 -0.74 15.68 -12.59
C GLY A 139 0.03 15.37 -13.88
N GLY A 140 0.21 16.37 -14.73
CA GLY A 140 0.68 16.16 -16.10
C GLY A 140 -0.21 15.14 -16.82
N ASP A 141 0.42 14.13 -17.41
CA ASP A 141 -0.27 13.04 -18.13
C ASP A 141 -0.75 11.90 -17.22
N ASN A 142 -0.34 11.90 -15.95
CA ASN A 142 -0.59 10.80 -15.04
C ASN A 142 -1.82 11.04 -14.17
N LYS A 143 -2.63 9.98 -14.00
CA LYS A 143 -3.77 9.95 -13.11
C LYS A 143 -3.62 8.79 -12.13
N ARG A 144 -3.84 9.03 -10.84
CA ARG A 144 -3.69 8.00 -9.79
C ARG A 144 -4.73 8.11 -8.69
N TYR A 145 -4.95 7.01 -7.99
CA TYR A 145 -5.74 6.96 -6.77
C TYR A 145 -4.82 7.12 -5.57
N ILE A 146 -5.11 8.06 -4.70
CA ILE A 146 -4.43 8.23 -3.41
C ILE A 146 -5.43 8.08 -2.26
N VAL A 147 -4.94 7.88 -1.03
CA VAL A 147 -5.81 8.01 0.15
C VAL A 147 -6.23 9.47 0.28
N ALA A 148 -7.53 9.74 0.35
CA ALA A 148 -8.03 11.09 0.58
C ALA A 148 -7.82 11.51 2.03
N SER A 149 -7.44 12.77 2.24
CA SER A 149 -7.42 13.39 3.56
C SER A 149 -8.83 13.85 3.98
N GLU A 150 -9.00 14.25 5.23
CA GLU A 150 -10.25 14.67 5.85
C GLU A 150 -11.04 15.71 5.05
N ASN A 151 -10.42 16.83 4.70
CA ASN A 151 -11.09 17.98 4.09
C ASN A 151 -10.83 18.11 2.59
N MET A 152 -10.29 17.08 1.94
CA MET A 152 -9.96 17.09 0.53
C MET A 152 -11.23 17.20 -0.34
N LYS A 153 -11.25 18.16 -1.27
CA LYS A 153 -12.37 18.42 -2.18
C LYS A 153 -11.94 18.32 -3.65
N PRO A 154 -12.88 18.01 -4.57
CA PRO A 154 -12.63 18.15 -5.99
C PRO A 154 -12.23 19.59 -6.35
N GLY A 155 -11.14 19.75 -7.09
CA GLY A 155 -10.58 21.05 -7.48
C GLY A 155 -9.31 21.44 -6.71
N ASP A 156 -9.07 20.84 -5.54
CA ASP A 156 -7.91 21.18 -4.72
C ASP A 156 -6.58 20.84 -5.42
N LEU A 157 -5.55 21.62 -5.14
CA LEU A 157 -4.18 21.37 -5.59
C LEU A 157 -3.37 20.80 -4.44
N ILE A 158 -2.77 19.63 -4.66
CA ILE A 158 -1.91 18.94 -3.70
C ILE A 158 -0.47 18.97 -4.18
N ARG A 159 0.46 19.14 -3.25
CA ARG A 159 1.90 19.25 -3.53
C ARG A 159 2.63 18.03 -2.99
N THR A 160 3.51 17.47 -3.80
CA THR A 160 4.40 16.38 -3.39
C THR A 160 5.85 16.83 -3.58
N SER A 161 6.62 16.87 -2.51
CA SER A 161 8.06 17.16 -2.56
C SER A 161 8.84 16.02 -1.92
N GLY A 162 9.96 15.63 -2.52
CA GLY A 162 10.92 14.68 -1.93
C GLY A 162 12.10 15.38 -1.24
N LYS A 163 12.14 16.71 -1.21
CA LYS A 163 13.25 17.49 -0.67
C LYS A 163 13.16 17.60 0.86
N VAL A 164 14.26 17.26 1.53
CA VAL A 164 14.43 17.54 2.96
C VAL A 164 14.85 19.01 3.09
N SER A 165 13.91 19.85 3.51
CA SER A 165 14.14 21.29 3.68
C SER A 165 14.86 21.54 5.01
N ALA A 166 15.81 22.48 5.00
CA ALA A 166 16.46 22.96 6.21
C ALA A 166 15.48 23.75 7.10
N MET A 167 14.57 24.51 6.47
CA MET A 167 13.51 25.24 7.15
C MET A 167 12.18 24.48 7.10
N PRO A 168 11.39 24.44 8.19
CA PRO A 168 10.09 23.80 8.19
C PRO A 168 9.13 24.41 7.16
N VAL A 169 8.50 23.56 6.37
CA VAL A 169 7.54 23.97 5.34
C VAL A 169 6.15 24.09 5.96
N ARG A 170 5.43 25.16 5.63
CA ARG A 170 3.99 25.28 5.95
C ARG A 170 3.19 24.47 4.94
N ALA A 171 3.02 23.18 5.22
CA ALA A 171 2.28 22.26 4.37
C ALA A 171 0.77 22.34 4.65
N SER A 172 -0.02 22.21 3.57
CA SER A 172 -1.47 22.13 3.62
C SER A 172 -1.92 20.68 3.76
N GLU A 173 -3.20 20.47 4.08
CA GLU A 173 -3.76 19.13 4.16
C GLU A 173 -3.70 18.42 2.80
N GLY A 174 -3.28 17.16 2.76
CA GLY A 174 -3.15 16.40 1.52
C GLY A 174 -1.81 16.57 0.80
N ASP A 175 -0.97 17.52 1.22
CA ASP A 175 0.41 17.64 0.75
C ASP A 175 1.28 16.52 1.32
N ALA A 176 2.28 16.09 0.54
CA ALA A 176 3.22 15.05 0.91
C ALA A 176 4.66 15.57 0.91
N HIS A 177 5.34 15.38 2.04
CA HIS A 177 6.71 15.84 2.28
C HIS A 177 7.49 14.80 3.08
N PRO A 178 8.83 14.86 3.08
CA PRO A 178 9.63 14.11 4.03
C PRO A 178 9.32 14.61 5.45
N VAL A 179 9.27 13.70 6.43
CA VAL A 179 8.96 14.04 7.83
C VAL A 179 9.87 15.14 8.37
N GLY A 180 11.15 15.12 7.98
CA GLY A 180 12.15 16.10 8.41
C GLY A 180 11.85 17.54 8.00
N SER A 181 11.06 17.74 6.94
CA SER A 181 10.70 19.05 6.40
C SER A 181 9.49 19.68 7.10
N LEU A 182 8.75 18.92 7.91
CA LEU A 182 7.54 19.39 8.56
C LEU A 182 7.84 20.03 9.91
N PRO A 183 7.02 20.99 10.37
CA PRO A 183 7.11 21.49 11.74
C PRO A 183 6.69 20.41 12.74
N ILE A 184 7.33 20.44 13.91
CA ILE A 184 6.97 19.57 15.04
C ILE A 184 5.53 19.85 15.46
N GLY A 185 4.79 18.80 15.82
CA GLY A 185 3.38 18.87 16.20
C GLY A 185 2.40 18.65 15.04
N THR A 186 2.89 18.55 13.81
CA THR A 186 2.05 18.29 12.63
C THR A 186 1.32 16.96 12.71
N LEU A 187 0.06 16.97 12.28
CA LEU A 187 -0.73 15.77 12.07
C LEU A 187 -0.35 15.17 10.73
N VAL A 188 -0.04 13.87 10.72
CA VAL A 188 0.43 13.16 9.53
C VAL A 188 -0.28 11.83 9.38
N HIS A 189 -0.48 11.37 8.15
CA HIS A 189 -1.01 10.05 7.82
C HIS A 189 -0.25 9.48 6.62
N CYS A 190 -0.56 8.24 6.22
CA CYS A 190 0.18 7.54 5.16
C CYS A 190 1.71 7.57 5.40
N ILE A 191 2.14 7.06 6.56
CA ILE A 191 3.53 7.14 7.00
C ILE A 191 4.33 5.94 6.46
N GLU A 192 5.48 6.23 5.84
CA GLU A 192 6.49 5.24 5.45
C GLU A 192 7.27 4.73 6.67
N ARG A 193 7.66 3.45 6.65
CA ARG A 193 8.57 2.90 7.67
C ARG A 193 10.02 3.13 7.28
N PHE A 194 10.35 2.82 6.03
CA PHE A 194 11.63 3.10 5.41
C PHE A 194 11.42 4.02 4.20
N PRO A 195 12.38 4.92 3.90
CA PRO A 195 12.28 5.80 2.74
C PRO A 195 12.09 5.00 1.45
N GLY A 196 11.04 5.31 0.68
CA GLY A 196 10.77 4.66 -0.62
C GLY A 196 10.10 3.29 -0.56
N GLU A 197 9.80 2.76 0.62
CA GLU A 197 8.97 1.54 0.78
C GLU A 197 7.50 1.82 0.42
N GLY A 198 7.05 3.06 0.62
CA GLY A 198 5.65 3.45 0.55
C GLY A 198 4.94 3.42 1.89
N ALA A 199 3.83 4.15 1.97
CA ALA A 199 3.07 4.31 3.20
C ALA A 199 2.46 3.00 3.72
N THR A 200 2.79 2.63 4.96
CA THR A 200 2.23 1.42 5.59
C THR A 200 1.49 1.70 6.89
N VAL A 201 1.70 2.87 7.51
CA VAL A 201 1.15 3.24 8.81
C VAL A 201 0.13 4.37 8.65
N ALA A 202 -0.92 4.36 9.49
CA ALA A 202 -2.00 5.36 9.50
C ALA A 202 -2.73 5.50 8.13
N LEU A 203 -3.21 4.38 7.58
CA LEU A 203 -3.96 4.30 6.32
C LEU A 203 -5.49 4.16 6.51
N ALA A 204 -5.94 3.93 7.75
CA ALA A 204 -7.35 3.64 8.04
C ALA A 204 -8.15 4.94 8.22
N ALA A 205 -9.47 4.84 8.06
CA ALA A 205 -10.37 6.00 8.12
C ALA A 205 -10.24 6.76 9.44
N GLY A 206 -10.09 8.08 9.38
CA GLY A 206 -9.91 8.95 10.53
C GLY A 206 -8.62 8.76 11.33
N THR A 207 -7.69 7.90 10.87
CA THR A 207 -6.41 7.71 11.58
C THR A 207 -5.42 8.80 11.25
N PHE A 208 -4.56 9.11 12.22
CA PHE A 208 -3.46 10.05 12.09
C PHE A 208 -2.36 9.71 13.10
N GLY A 209 -1.14 10.11 12.79
CA GLY A 209 -0.03 10.21 13.70
C GLY A 209 0.30 11.67 14.01
N VAL A 210 1.16 11.88 14.99
CA VAL A 210 1.65 13.21 15.38
C VAL A 210 3.17 13.19 15.33
N TYR A 211 3.77 14.11 14.59
CA TYR A 211 5.21 14.29 14.59
C TYR A 211 5.66 14.98 15.90
N LEU A 212 6.46 14.31 16.72
CA LEU A 212 6.77 14.76 18.08
C LEU A 212 8.10 15.48 18.22
N ARG A 213 9.16 14.95 17.63
CA ARG A 213 10.52 15.51 17.78
C ARG A 213 11.46 14.99 16.69
N ARG A 214 12.51 15.76 16.43
CA ARG A 214 13.64 15.40 15.57
C ARG A 214 14.90 15.22 16.43
N ILE A 215 15.65 14.15 16.19
CA ILE A 215 16.93 13.88 16.81
C ILE A 215 17.91 13.56 15.69
N GLY A 216 18.70 14.56 15.27
CA GLY A 216 19.56 14.47 14.09
C GLY A 216 18.76 14.05 12.85
N ASP A 217 19.11 12.89 12.30
CA ASP A 217 18.51 12.33 11.09
C ASP A 217 17.26 11.48 11.35
N LYS A 218 16.88 11.32 12.62
CA LYS A 218 15.74 10.51 13.03
C LYS A 218 14.58 11.39 13.48
N CYS A 219 13.38 11.00 13.06
CA CYS A 219 12.13 11.66 13.41
C CYS A 219 11.28 10.71 14.26
N VAL A 220 10.71 11.22 15.35
CA VAL A 220 9.82 10.44 16.23
C VAL A 220 8.38 10.82 15.94
N ILE A 221 7.57 9.82 15.59
CA ILE A 221 6.15 9.97 15.30
C ILE A 221 5.35 9.12 16.28
N ARG A 222 4.30 9.70 16.87
CA ARG A 222 3.32 8.94 17.65
C ARG A 222 2.29 8.33 16.71
N MET A 223 2.19 7.01 16.68
CA MET A 223 1.20 6.29 15.88
C MET A 223 -0.22 6.42 16.44
N PRO A 224 -1.28 6.06 15.67
CA PRO A 224 -2.66 6.00 16.17
C PRO A 224 -2.84 5.12 17.42
N SER A 225 -1.97 4.10 17.59
CA SER A 225 -1.94 3.23 18.78
C SER A 225 -1.33 3.90 20.03
N LYS A 226 -0.96 5.19 19.94
CA LYS A 226 -0.21 5.97 20.93
C LYS A 226 1.23 5.50 21.18
N ARG A 227 1.67 4.42 20.54
CA ARG A 227 3.07 3.97 20.57
C ARG A 227 3.92 4.87 19.67
N GLU A 228 5.11 5.23 20.12
CA GLU A 228 6.07 5.99 19.33
C GLU A 228 6.77 5.08 18.29
N MET A 229 7.08 5.64 17.13
CA MET A 229 7.99 5.05 16.15
C MET A 229 9.05 6.08 15.75
N VAL A 230 10.26 5.60 15.55
CA VAL A 230 11.40 6.38 15.07
C VAL A 230 11.65 5.98 13.62
N VAL A 231 11.66 6.97 12.74
CA VAL A 231 11.86 6.81 11.29
C VAL A 231 12.96 7.74 10.80
N SER A 232 13.50 7.49 9.61
CA SER A 232 14.38 8.46 8.93
C SER A 232 13.62 9.76 8.64
N HIS A 233 14.34 10.89 8.68
CA HIS A 233 13.79 12.19 8.26
C HIS A 233 13.39 12.22 6.78
N GLU A 234 13.90 11.30 5.97
CA GLU A 234 13.62 11.16 4.54
C GLU A 234 12.32 10.42 4.25
N CYS A 235 11.74 9.72 5.23
CA CYS A 235 10.49 8.99 5.05
C CYS A 235 9.38 9.95 4.63
N MET A 236 8.60 9.57 3.61
CA MET A 236 7.48 10.39 3.15
C MET A 236 6.27 10.25 4.06
N VAL A 237 5.56 11.35 4.25
CA VAL A 237 4.28 11.43 4.97
C VAL A 237 3.33 12.38 4.27
N THR A 238 2.04 12.14 4.40
CA THR A 238 1.00 13.08 3.97
C THR A 238 0.50 13.87 5.18
N VAL A 239 0.36 15.18 5.05
CA VAL A 239 -0.13 16.06 6.12
C VAL A 239 -1.64 15.95 6.25
N GLY A 240 -2.12 15.94 7.50
CA GLY A 240 -3.53 15.85 7.85
C GLY A 240 -3.96 14.50 8.40
N ARG A 241 -5.27 14.31 8.49
CA ARG A 241 -5.92 13.06 8.91
C ARG A 241 -6.50 12.34 7.70
N VAL A 242 -6.66 11.02 7.81
CA VAL A 242 -7.35 10.25 6.76
C VAL A 242 -8.85 10.58 6.74
N SER A 243 -9.42 10.65 5.54
CA SER A 243 -10.87 10.81 5.29
C SER A 243 -11.77 9.82 6.05
N ASN A 244 -13.07 10.14 6.08
CA ASN A 244 -14.14 9.33 6.68
C ASN A 244 -14.01 9.18 8.21
N ILE A 245 -13.92 10.29 8.94
CA ILE A 245 -13.69 10.28 10.40
C ILE A 245 -14.80 9.61 11.18
N ASP A 246 -16.04 9.83 10.76
CA ASP A 246 -17.20 9.28 11.44
C ASP A 246 -17.44 7.79 11.12
N HIS A 247 -16.55 7.13 10.36
CA HIS A 247 -16.62 5.69 10.08
C HIS A 247 -16.81 4.85 11.35
N HIS A 248 -16.27 5.28 12.50
CA HIS A 248 -16.44 4.58 13.78
C HIS A 248 -17.83 4.78 14.43
N LYS A 249 -18.51 5.88 14.14
CA LYS A 249 -19.86 6.22 14.68
C LYS A 249 -20.98 5.77 13.75
N THR A 250 -20.84 6.02 12.46
CA THR A 250 -21.89 5.81 11.44
C THR A 250 -22.10 4.34 11.12
N LYS A 251 -21.09 3.49 11.35
CA LYS A 251 -21.11 2.09 10.95
C LYS A 251 -21.70 1.15 12.01
N LYS A 252 -22.78 1.58 12.67
CA LYS A 252 -23.58 0.68 13.53
C LYS A 252 -24.17 -0.43 12.64
N MET A 253 -24.08 -1.67 13.12
CA MET A 253 -24.59 -2.82 12.39
C MET A 253 -25.96 -3.13 12.96
N THR A 254 -27.00 -2.97 12.15
CA THR A 254 -28.39 -3.08 12.62
C THR A 254 -28.83 -4.54 12.66
N LYS A 255 -28.36 -5.36 11.72
CA LYS A 255 -28.70 -6.78 11.64
C LYS A 255 -27.51 -7.68 11.34
N ALA A 256 -27.63 -8.96 11.66
CA ALA A 256 -26.61 -9.97 11.36
C ALA A 256 -26.27 -10.05 9.86
N GLY A 257 -27.24 -9.76 8.99
CA GLY A 257 -27.05 -9.71 7.53
C GLY A 257 -25.99 -8.69 7.08
N ASP A 258 -25.81 -7.58 7.80
CA ASP A 258 -24.82 -6.55 7.44
C ASP A 258 -23.38 -7.08 7.60
N ASN A 259 -23.15 -7.95 8.57
CA ASN A 259 -21.90 -8.69 8.70
C ASN A 259 -21.68 -9.66 7.55
N ARG A 260 -22.75 -10.35 7.12
CA ARG A 260 -22.68 -11.31 6.02
C ARG A 260 -22.33 -10.61 4.71
N ARG A 261 -22.95 -9.46 4.39
CA ARG A 261 -22.61 -8.59 3.25
C ARG A 261 -21.16 -8.14 3.24
N ARG A 262 -20.61 -7.85 4.42
CA ARG A 262 -19.19 -7.53 4.59
C ARG A 262 -18.26 -8.73 4.48
N GLY A 263 -18.77 -9.95 4.30
CA GLY A 263 -17.95 -11.18 4.23
C GLY A 263 -17.42 -11.66 5.58
N LYS A 264 -18.15 -11.37 6.67
CA LYS A 264 -17.86 -11.86 8.04
C LYS A 264 -18.86 -12.96 8.41
N ARG A 265 -18.37 -14.19 8.62
CA ARG A 265 -19.17 -15.34 9.07
C ARG A 265 -19.32 -15.31 10.61
N PRO A 266 -20.37 -15.96 11.18
CA PRO A 266 -20.56 -16.01 12.63
C PRO A 266 -19.39 -16.72 13.34
N CYS A 267 -19.24 -16.43 14.64
CA CYS A 267 -18.35 -17.18 15.52
C CYS A 267 -18.86 -18.62 15.71
N SER A 268 -17.95 -19.53 16.12
CA SER A 268 -18.34 -20.87 16.53
C SER A 268 -19.25 -20.82 17.76
N GLY A 269 -20.20 -21.74 17.85
CA GLY A 269 -21.01 -21.97 19.05
C GLY A 269 -20.29 -22.80 20.12
N TRP A 270 -19.07 -23.28 19.82
CA TRP A 270 -18.27 -24.07 20.76
C TRP A 270 -17.91 -23.23 21.98
N TRP A 271 -18.40 -23.66 23.14
CA TRP A 271 -18.09 -23.00 24.41
C TRP A 271 -16.67 -23.32 24.86
N GLN A 272 -15.96 -22.30 25.34
CA GLN A 272 -14.61 -22.45 25.91
C GLN A 272 -14.57 -21.73 27.25
N ARG A 273 -14.03 -22.41 28.27
CA ARG A 273 -13.80 -21.79 29.58
C ARG A 273 -12.78 -20.66 29.45
N LYS A 274 -13.09 -19.48 30.01
CA LYS A 274 -12.14 -18.38 30.09
C LYS A 274 -10.94 -18.81 30.94
N THR A 275 -9.74 -18.62 30.39
CA THR A 275 -8.45 -18.84 31.07
C THR A 275 -7.90 -17.53 31.67
N GLY A 276 -6.77 -17.57 32.38
CA GLY A 276 -6.07 -16.38 32.93
C GLY A 276 -5.52 -15.38 31.90
N TYR A 277 -5.70 -15.65 30.60
CA TYR A 277 -5.53 -14.64 29.56
C TYR A 277 -6.64 -13.58 29.60
N HIS A 278 -7.86 -13.98 29.97
CA HIS A 278 -9.04 -13.12 30.01
C HIS A 278 -8.98 -12.19 31.23
N GLY A 279 -9.56 -10.99 31.09
CA GLY A 279 -9.51 -9.94 32.10
C GLY A 279 -8.72 -8.72 31.64
N ARG A 280 -8.94 -7.58 32.32
CA ARG A 280 -8.25 -6.33 32.01
C ARG A 280 -6.78 -6.45 32.41
N LYS A 281 -5.86 -6.32 31.45
CA LYS A 281 -4.41 -6.26 31.73
C LYS A 281 -3.91 -4.84 31.54
N ILE A 282 -3.59 -4.17 32.65
CA ILE A 282 -2.94 -2.86 32.62
C ILE A 282 -1.45 -3.13 32.42
N ARG A 283 -0.91 -2.67 31.30
CA ARG A 283 0.51 -2.82 30.95
C ARG A 283 1.12 -1.44 30.75
N PRO A 284 2.42 -1.25 31.07
CA PRO A 284 3.11 -0.03 30.72
C PRO A 284 3.10 0.17 29.20
N MET A 285 3.27 1.43 28.77
CA MET A 285 3.36 1.73 27.35
C MET A 285 4.57 1.02 26.75
N ARG A 286 4.39 0.40 25.57
CA ARG A 286 5.47 -0.32 24.88
C ARG A 286 6.56 0.68 24.46
N PRO A 287 7.84 0.26 24.48
CA PRO A 287 8.93 1.11 24.01
C PRO A 287 8.75 1.51 22.53
N PRO A 288 9.37 2.63 22.10
CA PRO A 288 9.32 3.08 20.72
C PRO A 288 9.81 1.99 19.75
N ILE A 289 9.18 1.89 18.57
CA ILE A 289 9.73 1.06 17.48
C ILE A 289 10.79 1.87 16.77
N VAL A 290 12.01 1.37 16.66
CA VAL A 290 13.05 2.03 15.88
C VAL A 290 13.14 1.35 14.52
N TYR A 291 12.86 2.09 13.46
CA TYR A 291 13.08 1.66 12.08
C TYR A 291 14.41 2.25 11.62
N GLU A 292 15.48 1.47 11.76
CA GLU A 292 16.78 1.78 11.14
C GLU A 292 16.84 1.10 9.78
N LYS A 293 17.61 1.66 8.83
CA LYS A 293 17.70 1.19 7.42
C LYS A 293 17.55 -0.33 7.34
N PRO A 294 16.76 -0.89 6.40
CA PRO A 294 16.81 -2.33 6.18
C PRO A 294 18.27 -2.67 5.90
N LEU A 295 18.83 -3.61 6.66
CA LEU A 295 20.06 -4.28 6.25
C LEU A 295 19.77 -4.78 4.83
N VAL A 296 20.41 -4.18 3.84
CA VAL A 296 20.28 -4.62 2.45
C VAL A 296 21.03 -5.94 2.37
N GLU A 297 20.37 -7.02 2.75
CA GLU A 297 20.51 -8.24 1.97
C GLU A 297 19.55 -8.05 0.82
N LYS A 298 20.08 -7.69 -0.36
CA LYS A 298 19.41 -8.07 -1.61
C LYS A 298 19.00 -9.52 -1.38
N ALA A 299 17.70 -9.85 -1.46
CA ALA A 299 17.32 -11.24 -1.54
C ALA A 299 18.19 -11.84 -2.65
N GLU A 300 19.06 -12.77 -2.30
CA GLU A 300 19.71 -13.62 -3.28
C GLU A 300 18.56 -14.20 -4.08
N VAL A 301 18.43 -13.73 -5.32
CA VAL A 301 17.58 -14.39 -6.28
C VAL A 301 18.27 -15.73 -6.45
N PHE A 302 17.75 -16.76 -5.80
CA PHE A 302 18.11 -18.13 -6.13
C PHE A 302 17.74 -18.32 -7.60
N ALA A 303 18.72 -18.09 -8.47
CA ALA A 303 18.68 -18.51 -9.85
C ALA A 303 18.74 -20.04 -9.78
N TYR A 304 17.58 -20.68 -9.94
CA TYR A 304 17.57 -22.09 -10.24
C TYR A 304 18.14 -22.23 -11.66
N THR A 305 19.37 -22.73 -11.75
CA THR A 305 19.85 -23.40 -12.97
C THR A 305 18.92 -24.57 -13.29
N LEU A 306 18.65 -24.72 -14.59
CA LEU A 306 17.70 -25.60 -15.29
C LEU A 306 17.36 -26.93 -14.60
#